data_AF-A0A0F5FWS1-F1
#
_entry.id   AF-A0A0F5FWS1-F1
#
_cell.length_a   1.000
_cell.length_b   1.000
_cell.length_c   1.000
_cell.angle_alpha   90.00
_cell.angle_beta   90.00
_cell.angle_gamma   90.00
#
_symmetry.space_group_name_H-M   'P 1'
#
loop_
_entity.id
_entity.type
_entity.pdbx_description
1 polymer ?
#
loop_
_entity_poly.entity_id
_entity_poly.type
_entity_poly.pdbx_seq_one_letter_code
_entity_poly.pdbx_strand_id
1 'polypeptide(L)'
;MPLPSLKDQAGGRDRLLPMHIAHNSLLSAREKLDLLNEMKAGATGALEDGGDIGFDPAEIDAAIAEVRRGVQDGVGSETVLKGDF
;
A
#
# COMPACT_ATOMS: atom_id res chain seq x y z
N MET A 1 8.45 35.68 4.30
CA MET A 1 8.55 34.25 3.95
C MET A 1 7.28 33.58 4.44
N PRO A 2 6.31 33.22 3.59
CA PRO A 2 5.12 32.51 4.06
C PRO A 2 5.51 31.07 4.44
N LEU A 3 5.03 30.60 5.59
CA LEU A 3 5.19 29.20 6.01
C LEU A 3 4.51 28.29 4.97
N PRO A 4 5.08 27.14 4.59
CA PRO A 4 4.37 26.20 3.74
C PRO A 4 3.09 25.78 4.45
N SER A 5 1.98 26.08 3.81
CA SER A 5 0.63 25.83 4.30
C SER A 5 0.48 24.36 4.68
N LEU A 6 0.09 24.10 5.92
CA LEU A 6 -0.41 22.80 6.43
C LEU A 6 -1.63 22.25 5.63
N LYS A 7 -2.06 22.98 4.59
CA LYS A 7 -3.14 22.65 3.66
C LYS A 7 -2.66 21.75 2.51
N ASP A 8 -1.35 21.69 2.27
CA ASP A 8 -0.73 20.69 1.40
C ASP A 8 -0.54 19.33 2.10
N GLN A 9 -0.84 19.25 3.41
CA GLN A 9 -0.78 17.99 4.18
C GLN A 9 -2.14 17.28 4.27
N ALA A 10 -3.21 17.87 3.73
CA ALA A 10 -4.57 17.30 3.77
C ALA A 10 -5.30 17.47 2.42
N GLY A 11 -4.54 17.61 1.33
CA GLY A 11 -5.00 18.07 0.02
C GLY A 11 -4.88 17.02 -1.07
N GLY A 12 -5.27 15.78 -0.79
CA GLY A 12 -5.35 14.76 -1.79
C GLY A 12 -5.71 13.48 -1.08
N ARG A 13 -6.65 12.73 -1.64
CA ARG A 13 -6.70 11.29 -1.42
C ARG A 13 -5.25 10.81 -1.36
N ASP A 14 -4.81 10.28 -0.22
CA ASP A 14 -3.68 9.37 -0.19
C ASP A 14 -4.06 8.38 -1.27
N ARG A 15 -3.52 8.63 -2.47
CA ARG A 15 -3.63 7.74 -3.59
C ARG A 15 -2.87 6.60 -2.99
N LEU A 16 -3.59 5.63 -2.44
CA LEU A 16 -3.05 4.43 -1.85
C LEU A 16 -2.34 3.77 -3.03
N LEU A 17 -1.13 4.25 -3.31
CA LEU A 17 -0.33 3.75 -4.39
C LEU A 17 0.15 2.40 -3.90
N PRO A 18 0.18 1.39 -4.76
CA PRO A 18 0.52 0.05 -4.35
C PRO A 18 1.87 0.03 -3.59
N MET A 19 2.84 0.79 -4.08
CA MET A 19 4.13 0.98 -3.40
C MET A 19 4.02 1.63 -2.01
N HIS A 20 3.13 2.61 -1.84
CA HIS A 20 2.94 3.26 -0.55
C HIS A 20 2.40 2.29 0.51
N ILE A 21 1.51 1.38 0.12
CA ILE A 21 1.04 0.29 0.99
C ILE A 21 2.18 -0.68 1.32
N ALA A 22 2.99 -1.06 0.33
CA ALA A 22 4.12 -1.97 0.55
C ALA A 22 5.13 -1.41 1.57
N HIS A 23 5.45 -0.12 1.49
CA HIS A 23 6.36 0.55 2.41
C HIS A 23 5.73 0.98 3.74
N ASN A 24 4.42 0.83 3.93
CA ASN A 24 3.74 1.35 5.11
C ASN A 24 4.09 0.57 6.39
N SER A 25 4.88 1.14 7.29
CA SER A 25 5.28 0.46 8.54
C SER A 25 4.16 0.30 9.58
N LEU A 26 3.00 0.95 9.39
CA LEU A 26 1.85 0.84 10.29
C LEU A 26 1.01 -0.43 10.01
N LEU A 27 1.12 -0.99 8.80
CA LEU A 27 0.38 -2.17 8.37
C LEU A 27 1.24 -3.42 8.55
N SER A 28 0.63 -4.49 9.06
CA SER A 28 1.26 -5.80 9.04
C SER A 28 1.38 -6.31 7.61
N ALA A 29 2.32 -7.21 7.34
CA ALA A 29 2.45 -7.79 6.01
C ALA A 29 1.17 -8.46 5.50
N ARG A 30 0.37 -9.05 6.40
CA ARG A 30 -0.94 -9.60 6.06
C ARG A 30 -1.91 -8.52 5.57
N GLU A 31 -2.01 -7.40 6.29
CA GLU A 31 -2.87 -6.27 5.93
C GLU A 31 -2.42 -5.62 4.62
N LYS A 32 -1.11 -5.45 4.42
CA LYS A 32 -0.58 -4.95 3.15
C LYS A 32 -0.99 -5.81 1.96
N LEU A 33 -0.84 -7.14 2.09
CA LEU A 33 -1.25 -8.07 1.04
C LEU A 33 -2.75 -8.05 0.79
N ASP A 34 -3.55 -7.88 1.84
CA ASP A 34 -5.00 -7.79 1.73
C ASP A 34 -5.42 -6.55 0.93
N LEU A 35 -4.96 -5.36 1.35
CA LEU A 35 -5.20 -4.10 0.64
C LEU A 35 -4.71 -4.11 -0.81
N LEU A 36 -3.52 -4.68 -1.07
CA LEU A 36 -2.99 -4.79 -2.41
C LEU A 36 -3.80 -5.74 -3.30
N ASN A 37 -4.33 -6.84 -2.73
CA ASN A 37 -5.23 -7.73 -3.48
C ASN A 37 -6.58 -7.09 -3.75
N GLU A 38 -7.16 -6.35 -2.80
CA GLU A 38 -8.38 -5.59 -3.02
C GLU A 38 -8.21 -4.56 -4.14
N MET A 39 -7.08 -3.86 -4.12
CA MET A 39 -6.73 -2.89 -5.16
C MET A 39 -6.56 -3.56 -6.53
N LYS A 40 -5.93 -4.75 -6.58
CA LYS A 40 -5.80 -5.55 -7.80
C LYS A 40 -7.16 -6.01 -8.34
N ALA A 41 -8.07 -6.42 -7.47
CA ALA A 41 -9.42 -6.83 -7.85
C ALA A 41 -10.22 -5.64 -8.42
N GLY A 42 -10.17 -4.49 -7.76
CA GLY A 42 -10.77 -3.25 -8.26
C GLY A 42 -10.15 -2.79 -9.58
N ALA A 43 -8.82 -2.91 -9.70
CA ALA A 43 -8.08 -2.61 -10.92
C ALA A 43 -8.52 -3.48 -12.10
N THR A 44 -8.64 -4.78 -11.87
CA THR A 44 -9.06 -5.74 -12.89
C THR A 44 -10.49 -5.46 -13.34
N GLY A 45 -11.41 -5.25 -12.40
CA GLY A 45 -12.81 -4.94 -12.74
C GLY A 45 -12.99 -3.63 -13.52
N ALA A 46 -12.19 -2.61 -13.20
CA ALA A 46 -12.20 -1.35 -13.94
C ALA A 46 -11.53 -1.46 -15.32
N LEU A 47 -10.45 -2.25 -15.45
CA LEU A 47 -9.86 -2.57 -16.76
C LEU A 47 -10.84 -3.34 -17.66
N GLU A 48 -11.62 -4.26 -17.09
CA GLU A 48 -12.68 -5.00 -17.79
C GLU A 48 -13.81 -4.08 -18.27
N ASP A 49 -14.11 -3.01 -17.53
CA ASP A 49 -15.07 -1.96 -17.93
C ASP A 49 -14.47 -0.94 -18.93
N GLY A 50 -13.18 -1.09 -19.29
CA GLY A 50 -12.46 -0.14 -20.15
C GLY A 50 -12.08 1.16 -19.45
N GLY A 51 -12.14 1.20 -18.13
CA GLY A 51 -11.76 2.32 -17.28
C GLY A 51 -10.24 2.40 -17.06
N ASP A 52 -9.72 3.63 -17.10
CA ASP A 52 -8.36 3.92 -16.65
C ASP A 52 -8.36 4.06 -15.12
N ILE A 53 -7.64 3.16 -14.46
CA ILE A 53 -7.52 3.09 -13.00
C ILE A 53 -6.49 4.08 -12.45
N GLY A 54 -5.70 4.73 -13.32
CA GLY A 54 -4.71 5.73 -12.94
C GLY A 54 -3.46 5.18 -12.25
N PHE A 55 -3.25 3.86 -12.28
CA PHE A 55 -2.05 3.16 -11.81
C PHE A 55 -1.87 1.84 -12.58
N ASP A 56 -0.62 1.43 -12.77
CA ASP A 56 -0.30 0.25 -13.57
C ASP A 56 -0.57 -1.04 -12.77
N PRO A 57 -1.28 -2.04 -13.32
CA PRO A 57 -1.50 -3.30 -12.61
C PRO A 57 -0.18 -4.02 -12.28
N ALA A 58 0.88 -3.80 -13.05
CA ALA A 58 2.22 -4.31 -12.76
C ALA A 58 2.79 -3.70 -11.47
N GLU A 59 2.43 -2.46 -11.13
CA GLU A 59 2.87 -1.79 -9.91
C GLU A 59 2.26 -2.43 -8.65
N ILE A 60 1.02 -2.92 -8.75
CA ILE A 60 0.37 -3.69 -7.69
C ILE A 60 1.09 -5.02 -7.46
N ASP A 61 1.46 -5.71 -8.54
CA ASP A 61 2.19 -6.98 -8.44
C ASP A 61 3.59 -6.78 -7.83
N ALA A 62 4.29 -5.71 -8.22
CA ALA A 62 5.58 -5.34 -7.64
C ALA A 62 5.48 -5.05 -6.14
N ALA A 63 4.45 -4.31 -5.72
CA ALA A 63 4.18 -4.04 -4.30
C ALA A 63 3.89 -5.33 -3.51
N ILE A 64 3.10 -6.25 -4.07
CA ILE A 64 2.82 -7.56 -3.46
C ILE A 64 4.12 -8.36 -3.30
N ALA A 65 4.96 -8.37 -4.34
CA ALA A 65 6.24 -9.06 -4.32
C ALA A 65 7.18 -8.51 -3.24
N GLU A 66 7.24 -7.18 -3.08
CA GLU A 66 8.02 -6.53 -2.04
C GLU A 66 7.54 -6.91 -0.64
N VAL A 67 6.22 -6.89 -0.39
CA VAL A 67 5.65 -7.30 0.90
C VAL A 67 5.96 -8.77 1.18
N ARG A 68 5.79 -9.67 0.19
CA ARG A 68 6.14 -11.09 0.35
C ARG A 68 7.63 -11.30 0.58
N ARG A 69 8.49 -10.47 -0.02
CA ARG A 69 9.93 -10.51 0.19
C ARG A 69 10.29 -10.06 1.59
N GLY A 70 9.70 -8.97 2.10
CA GLY A 70 9.90 -8.50 3.47
C GLY A 70 9.42 -9.51 4.53
N VAL A 71 8.37 -10.27 4.24
CA VAL A 71 7.95 -11.41 5.10
C VAL A 71 8.99 -12.53 5.11
N GLN A 72 9.51 -12.90 3.94
CA GLN A 72 10.51 -13.96 3.80
C GLN A 72 11.88 -13.57 4.37
N ASP A 73 12.23 -12.29 4.31
CA ASP A 73 13.47 -11.72 4.85
C ASP A 73 13.43 -11.55 6.37
N GLY A 74 12.29 -11.84 7.02
CA GLY A 74 12.12 -11.74 8.47
C GLY A 74 11.81 -10.33 8.99
N VAL A 75 11.77 -9.32 8.12
CA VAL A 75 11.40 -7.94 8.45
C VAL A 75 9.94 -7.82 8.93
N GLY A 76 9.12 -8.85 8.70
CA GLY A 76 7.74 -8.95 9.20
C GLY A 76 7.54 -9.75 10.49
N SER A 77 8.58 -10.35 11.07
CA SER A 77 8.45 -11.19 12.27
C SER A 77 8.69 -10.46 13.60
N GLU A 78 9.06 -9.18 13.59
CA GLU A 78 9.33 -8.42 14.82
C GLU A 78 8.17 -7.54 15.31
N THR A 79 7.02 -7.51 14.63
CA THR A 79 5.83 -6.82 15.17
C THR A 79 5.04 -7.64 16.18
N VAL A 80 5.45 -8.88 16.48
CA VAL A 80 5.04 -9.62 17.70
C VAL A 80 5.83 -9.13 18.93
N LEU A 81 5.85 -7.82 19.19
CA LEU A 81 6.24 -7.26 20.48
C LEU A 81 5.26 -6.16 20.91
N LYS A 82 3.97 -6.53 20.98
CA LYS A 82 2.97 -5.81 21.80
C LYS A 82 1.83 -6.77 22.16
N GLY A 83 1.59 -7.16 23.40
CA GLY A 83 2.16 -6.73 24.66
C GLY A 83 2.12 -7.83 25.73
N ASP A 84 3.20 -7.85 26.51
CA ASP A 84 3.14 -8.04 27.96
C ASP A 84 2.46 -6.78 28.52
N PHE A 85 1.22 -6.89 29.02
CA PHE A 85 0.54 -6.05 30.03
C PHE A 85 -0.89 -6.56 30.29
#